data_AF-A0A914KCF2-F1
#
_entry.id   AF-A0A914KCF2-F1
#
_cell.length_a   1.000
_cell.length_b   1.000
_cell.length_c   1.000
_cell.angle_alpha   90.00
_cell.angle_beta   90.00
_cell.angle_gamma   90.00
#
_symmetry.space_group_name_H-M   'P 1'
#
loop_
_entity.id
_entity.type
_entity.pdbx_description
1 polymer ?
#
loop_
_entity_poly.entity_id
_entity_poly.type
_entity_poly.pdbx_seq_one_letter_code
_entity_poly.pdbx_strand_id
1 'polypeptide(L)'
;MSLGKMKTSIATKWKEEIKTMDTAIKGWNYGETEIVGKNLQFKVNGVPAFEIPLSNVSNCSSNKNEAIIEFHGNDDCSVGLVEMRFHIPQPDGAGDEETASELFRQNIMQFADVEMETELPIVLLTGMPCQTPRGRYDIKVFPTFLSFHGKSYDYKILNKSVTRLFLLPHKDNRRMYFVMHINPPIRQGQTRYSYIVFEFVKDEKAEIELNLTEEQLKTQYKNRIEKNLVGYLYEIVVKLFRVFVGIK
;
A
#
# COMPACT_ATOMS: atom_id res chain seq x y z
N MET A 1 -32.93 -5.14 -18.19
CA MET A 1 -32.88 -4.58 -19.57
C MET A 1 -32.24 -5.64 -20.47
N SER A 2 -32.83 -6.02 -21.61
CA SER A 2 -32.28 -7.10 -22.46
C SER A 2 -31.04 -6.63 -23.24
N LEU A 3 -30.09 -7.56 -23.51
CA LEU A 3 -28.87 -7.28 -24.27
C LEU A 3 -29.14 -6.59 -25.62
N GLY A 4 -30.20 -7.01 -26.32
CA GLY A 4 -30.61 -6.40 -27.58
C GLY A 4 -30.96 -4.91 -27.46
N LYS A 5 -31.69 -4.52 -26.40
CA LYS A 5 -32.05 -3.11 -26.17
C LYS A 5 -30.83 -2.25 -25.84
N MET A 6 -29.84 -2.82 -25.13
CA MET A 6 -28.56 -2.15 -24.87
C MET A 6 -27.75 -1.97 -26.16
N LYS A 7 -27.60 -3.02 -26.98
CA LYS A 7 -26.90 -2.94 -28.27
C LYS A 7 -27.47 -1.82 -29.15
N THR A 8 -28.80 -1.78 -29.32
CA THR A 8 -29.46 -0.73 -30.09
C THR A 8 -29.21 0.65 -29.49
N SER A 9 -29.36 0.81 -28.18
CA SER A 9 -29.16 2.11 -27.52
C SER A 9 -27.73 2.62 -27.64
N ILE A 10 -26.73 1.73 -27.53
CA ILE A 10 -25.31 2.08 -27.68
C ILE A 10 -25.00 2.50 -29.12
N ALA A 11 -25.46 1.73 -30.10
CA ALA A 11 -25.29 2.06 -31.51
C ALA A 11 -25.97 3.38 -31.89
N THR A 12 -27.18 3.65 -31.38
CA THR A 12 -27.92 4.88 -31.73
C THR A 12 -27.36 6.12 -31.05
N LYS A 13 -27.02 6.06 -29.75
CA LYS A 13 -26.61 7.25 -28.98
C LYS A 13 -25.12 7.53 -29.05
N TRP A 14 -24.30 6.50 -29.00
CA TRP A 14 -22.83 6.62 -28.93
C TRP A 14 -22.13 6.22 -30.22
N LYS A 15 -22.85 5.67 -31.21
CA LYS A 15 -22.29 5.17 -32.49
C LYS A 15 -21.20 4.11 -32.30
N GLU A 16 -21.30 3.37 -31.21
CA GLU A 16 -20.38 2.28 -30.85
C GLU A 16 -21.10 0.93 -30.95
N GLU A 17 -20.31 -0.15 -31.09
CA GLU A 17 -20.85 -1.52 -31.16
C GLU A 17 -20.39 -2.35 -29.95
N ILE A 18 -21.33 -3.05 -29.31
CA ILE A 18 -20.99 -4.04 -28.27
C ILE A 18 -20.48 -5.32 -28.96
N LYS A 19 -19.16 -5.51 -28.93
CA LYS A 19 -18.49 -6.71 -29.42
C LYS A 19 -18.69 -7.88 -28.46
N THR A 20 -18.98 -9.05 -29.01
CA THR A 20 -18.88 -10.30 -28.27
C THR A 20 -17.41 -10.71 -28.25
N MET A 21 -16.88 -11.04 -27.07
CA MET A 21 -15.52 -11.57 -26.93
C MET A 21 -15.61 -12.98 -26.36
N ASP A 22 -14.83 -13.89 -26.95
CA ASP A 22 -14.66 -15.23 -26.40
C ASP A 22 -13.77 -15.15 -25.16
N THR A 23 -14.05 -16.00 -24.17
CA THR A 23 -13.29 -16.10 -22.92
C THR A 23 -12.75 -17.51 -22.71
N ALA A 24 -11.60 -17.62 -22.08
CA ALA A 24 -11.01 -18.92 -21.79
C ALA A 24 -11.80 -19.66 -20.69
N ILE A 25 -12.56 -20.69 -21.08
CA ILE A 25 -13.40 -21.49 -20.17
C ILE A 25 -12.83 -22.89 -19.87
N LYS A 26 -11.66 -23.23 -20.45
CA LYS A 26 -11.05 -24.58 -20.33
C LYS A 26 -10.40 -24.85 -18.96
N GLY A 27 -10.30 -23.85 -18.09
CA GLY A 27 -9.66 -23.97 -16.77
C GLY A 27 -8.15 -24.13 -16.81
N TRP A 28 -7.50 -23.80 -17.93
CA TRP A 28 -6.04 -23.83 -18.04
C TRP A 28 -5.44 -22.66 -17.26
N ASN A 29 -4.37 -22.96 -16.50
CA ASN A 29 -3.70 -22.02 -15.61
C ASN A 29 -2.34 -21.55 -16.15
N TYR A 30 -2.02 -21.87 -17.40
CA TYR A 30 -0.82 -21.40 -18.09
C TYR A 30 -1.23 -20.44 -19.21
N GLY A 31 -0.47 -19.37 -19.36
CA GLY A 31 -0.84 -18.26 -20.22
C GLY A 31 0.09 -17.07 -20.05
N GLU A 32 -0.33 -15.95 -20.63
CA GLU A 32 0.43 -14.71 -20.66
C GLU A 32 -0.33 -13.63 -19.87
N THR A 33 0.43 -12.81 -19.15
CA THR A 33 -0.09 -11.62 -18.49
C THR A 33 0.31 -10.37 -19.26
N GLU A 34 -0.61 -9.45 -19.46
CA GLU A 34 -0.33 -8.13 -20.03
C GLU A 34 -1.09 -7.04 -19.27
N ILE A 35 -0.55 -5.82 -19.25
CA ILE A 35 -1.24 -4.66 -18.70
C ILE A 35 -1.94 -3.93 -19.84
N VAL A 36 -3.27 -3.86 -19.78
CA VAL A 36 -4.10 -3.16 -20.76
C VAL A 36 -4.80 -2.01 -20.04
N GLY A 37 -4.35 -0.78 -20.32
CA GLY A 37 -4.83 0.41 -19.61
C GLY A 37 -4.46 0.37 -18.13
N LYS A 38 -5.44 0.18 -17.25
CA LYS A 38 -5.26 0.04 -15.79
C LYS A 38 -5.65 -1.36 -15.27
N ASN A 39 -5.73 -2.35 -16.16
CA ASN A 39 -6.07 -3.72 -15.81
C ASN A 39 -4.88 -4.65 -16.09
N LEU A 40 -4.65 -5.60 -15.20
CA LEU A 40 -3.88 -6.80 -15.49
C LEU A 40 -4.79 -7.82 -16.18
N GLN A 41 -4.50 -8.16 -17.43
CA GLN A 41 -5.22 -9.16 -18.20
C GLN A 41 -4.41 -10.46 -18.24
N PHE A 42 -5.04 -11.59 -17.93
CA PHE A 42 -4.47 -12.93 -18.12
C PHE A 42 -5.11 -13.59 -19.34
N LYS A 43 -4.30 -14.05 -20.29
CA LYS A 43 -4.74 -14.69 -21.53
C LYS A 43 -4.28 -16.14 -21.60
N VAL A 44 -5.16 -17.01 -22.08
CA VAL A 44 -4.86 -18.40 -22.40
C VAL A 44 -5.01 -18.57 -23.91
N ASN A 45 -3.93 -18.94 -24.60
CA ASN A 45 -3.88 -19.01 -26.07
C ASN A 45 -4.37 -17.72 -26.77
N GLY A 46 -3.98 -16.56 -26.26
CA GLY A 46 -4.38 -15.26 -26.81
C GLY A 46 -5.83 -14.84 -26.50
N VAL A 47 -6.61 -15.69 -25.83
CA VAL A 47 -8.00 -15.38 -25.42
C VAL A 47 -8.02 -14.94 -23.95
N PRO A 48 -8.68 -13.82 -23.60
CA PRO A 48 -8.79 -13.37 -22.21
C PRO A 48 -9.44 -14.44 -21.32
N ALA A 49 -8.82 -14.74 -20.19
CA ALA A 49 -9.37 -15.59 -19.15
C ALA A 49 -9.99 -14.74 -18.03
N PHE A 50 -9.25 -13.76 -17.52
CA PHE A 50 -9.73 -12.80 -16.54
C PHE A 50 -8.96 -11.48 -16.62
N GLU A 51 -9.55 -10.45 -16.03
CA GLU A 51 -8.94 -9.14 -15.85
C GLU A 51 -9.06 -8.71 -14.39
N ILE A 52 -8.00 -8.09 -13.89
CA ILE A 52 -7.92 -7.55 -12.53
C ILE A 52 -7.67 -6.04 -12.65
N PRO A 53 -8.61 -5.20 -12.19
CA PRO A 53 -8.35 -3.77 -12.06
C PRO A 53 -7.20 -3.53 -11.09
N LEU A 54 -6.15 -2.85 -11.54
CA LEU A 54 -4.96 -2.59 -10.73
C LEU A 54 -5.27 -1.68 -9.55
N SER A 55 -6.32 -0.84 -9.64
CA SER A 55 -6.83 -0.06 -8.51
C SER A 55 -7.32 -0.89 -7.32
N ASN A 56 -7.59 -2.19 -7.51
CA ASN A 56 -7.99 -3.09 -6.43
C ASN A 56 -6.79 -3.79 -5.77
N VAL A 57 -5.60 -3.68 -6.36
CA VAL A 57 -4.37 -4.26 -5.86
C VAL A 57 -3.81 -3.34 -4.78
N SER A 58 -3.64 -3.87 -3.57
CA SER A 58 -3.07 -3.12 -2.45
C SER A 58 -1.55 -3.15 -2.44
N ASN A 59 -0.96 -4.24 -2.92
CA ASN A 59 0.47 -4.47 -2.91
C ASN A 59 0.82 -5.59 -3.91
N CYS A 60 2.06 -5.59 -4.38
CA CYS A 60 2.64 -6.68 -5.15
C CYS A 60 4.07 -6.93 -4.67
N SER A 61 4.40 -8.19 -4.39
CA SER A 61 5.76 -8.63 -4.01
C SER A 61 6.28 -9.71 -4.96
N SER A 62 7.60 -9.80 -5.10
CA SER A 62 8.28 -10.77 -5.95
C SER A 62 9.11 -11.74 -5.09
N ASN A 63 9.22 -12.99 -5.52
CA ASN A 63 10.08 -13.99 -4.92
C ASN A 63 10.57 -14.99 -5.98
N LYS A 64 11.78 -14.78 -6.52
CA LYS A 64 12.39 -15.58 -7.58
C LYS A 64 11.52 -15.66 -8.84
N ASN A 65 10.68 -16.69 -8.92
CA ASN A 65 9.79 -16.99 -10.05
C ASN A 65 8.32 -16.87 -9.63
N GLU A 66 8.04 -16.17 -8.53
CA GLU A 66 6.69 -15.93 -8.05
C GLU A 66 6.42 -14.43 -7.96
N ALA A 67 5.27 -14.01 -8.43
CA ALA A 67 4.71 -12.69 -8.15
C ALA A 67 3.44 -12.87 -7.31
N ILE A 68 3.38 -12.19 -6.17
CA ILE A 68 2.29 -12.26 -5.20
C ILE A 68 1.55 -10.93 -5.26
N ILE A 69 0.29 -10.97 -5.66
CA ILE A 69 -0.61 -9.82 -5.74
C ILE A 69 -1.55 -9.88 -4.55
N GLU A 70 -1.55 -8.84 -3.73
CA GLU A 70 -2.45 -8.68 -2.59
C GLU A 70 -3.54 -7.66 -2.93
N PHE A 71 -4.77 -7.93 -2.50
CA PHE A 71 -5.93 -7.09 -2.78
C PHE A 71 -6.40 -6.34 -1.55
N HIS A 72 -6.97 -5.15 -1.76
CA HIS A 72 -7.71 -4.45 -0.72
C HIS A 72 -8.85 -5.33 -0.20
N GLY A 73 -8.93 -5.49 1.12
CA GLY A 73 -10.03 -6.20 1.75
C GLY A 73 -11.35 -5.45 1.55
N ASN A 74 -12.43 -6.18 1.29
CA ASN A 74 -13.79 -5.65 1.26
C ASN A 74 -14.65 -6.41 2.28
N ASP A 75 -14.88 -5.77 3.43
CA ASP A 75 -15.65 -6.36 4.54
C ASP A 75 -17.15 -6.52 4.22
N ASP A 76 -17.64 -5.86 3.17
CA ASP A 76 -19.02 -5.98 2.70
C ASP A 76 -19.23 -7.20 1.77
N CYS A 77 -18.16 -7.94 1.43
CA CYS A 77 -18.24 -9.12 0.58
C CYS A 77 -18.13 -10.41 1.40
N SER A 78 -19.06 -11.35 1.18
CA SER A 78 -19.04 -12.66 1.84
C SER A 78 -17.86 -13.54 1.41
N VAL A 79 -17.37 -13.38 0.18
CA VAL A 79 -16.19 -14.06 -0.36
C VAL A 79 -15.30 -13.05 -1.08
N GLY A 80 -14.18 -12.70 -0.47
CA GLY A 80 -13.21 -11.76 -1.06
C GLY A 80 -11.93 -12.47 -1.49
N LEU A 81 -11.47 -12.22 -2.70
CA LEU A 81 -10.11 -12.58 -3.12
C LEU A 81 -9.13 -11.70 -2.34
N VAL A 82 -8.21 -12.34 -1.60
CA VAL A 82 -7.25 -11.65 -0.73
C VAL A 82 -5.86 -11.57 -1.38
N GLU A 83 -5.43 -12.68 -1.98
CA GLU A 83 -4.10 -12.83 -2.55
C GLU A 83 -4.22 -13.72 -3.80
N MET A 84 -3.44 -13.40 -4.82
CA MET A 84 -3.21 -14.25 -5.99
C MET A 84 -1.71 -14.38 -6.24
N ARG A 85 -1.26 -15.59 -6.53
CA ARG A 85 0.15 -15.87 -6.82
C ARG A 85 0.31 -16.38 -8.24
N PHE A 86 1.16 -15.71 -9.01
CA PHE A 86 1.59 -16.14 -10.33
C PHE A 86 2.96 -16.78 -10.27
N HIS A 87 3.13 -17.86 -11.03
CA HIS A 87 4.46 -18.32 -11.40
C HIS A 87 4.91 -17.56 -12.65
N ILE A 88 6.04 -16.86 -12.54
CA ILE A 88 6.66 -16.10 -13.63
C ILE A 88 7.94 -16.83 -14.05
N PRO A 89 7.95 -17.52 -15.20
CA PRO A 89 9.13 -18.22 -15.68
C PRO A 89 10.24 -17.23 -16.03
N GLN A 90 11.48 -17.60 -15.70
CA GLN A 90 12.67 -16.85 -16.10
C GLN A 90 13.04 -17.21 -17.54
N PRO A 91 13.47 -16.23 -18.35
CA PRO A 91 14.11 -16.53 -19.64
C PRO A 91 15.38 -17.35 -19.42
N ASP A 92 15.61 -18.36 -20.25
CA ASP A 92 16.83 -19.15 -20.21
C ASP A 92 18.07 -18.26 -20.40
N GLY A 93 18.98 -18.25 -19.43
CA GLY A 93 20.22 -17.46 -19.45
C GLY A 93 20.12 -16.04 -18.88
N ALA A 94 18.98 -15.63 -18.32
CA ALA A 94 18.89 -14.40 -17.54
C ALA A 94 19.68 -14.55 -16.23
N GLY A 95 20.56 -13.58 -15.93
CA GLY A 95 21.31 -13.54 -14.67
C GLY A 95 20.43 -13.17 -13.48
N ASP A 96 20.90 -13.47 -12.26
CA ASP A 96 20.16 -13.25 -11.00
C ASP A 96 19.92 -11.77 -10.62
N GLU A 97 20.41 -10.80 -11.41
CA GLU A 97 20.42 -9.39 -11.03
C GLU A 97 19.06 -8.69 -11.22
N GLU A 98 18.21 -9.13 -12.16
CA GLU A 98 16.86 -8.59 -12.34
C GLU A 98 15.88 -9.67 -12.81
N THR A 99 15.11 -10.21 -11.87
CA THR A 99 14.19 -11.31 -12.13
C THR A 99 12.94 -10.86 -12.89
N ALA A 100 12.42 -11.69 -13.80
CA ALA A 100 11.18 -11.39 -14.53
C ALA A 100 9.97 -11.11 -13.59
N SER A 101 9.95 -11.76 -12.42
CA SER A 101 8.95 -11.50 -11.38
C SER A 101 9.07 -10.12 -10.73
N GLU A 102 10.29 -9.58 -10.64
CA GLU A 102 10.53 -8.22 -10.12
C GLU A 102 10.10 -7.16 -11.13
N LEU A 103 10.37 -7.35 -12.42
CA LEU A 103 9.86 -6.48 -13.47
C LEU A 103 8.31 -6.50 -13.50
N PHE A 104 7.71 -7.68 -13.37
CA PHE A 104 6.27 -7.82 -13.24
C PHE A 104 5.74 -7.03 -12.03
N ARG A 105 6.37 -7.18 -10.86
CA ARG A 105 6.02 -6.44 -9.64
C ARG A 105 6.06 -4.92 -9.87
N GLN A 106 7.15 -4.40 -10.45
CA GLN A 106 7.30 -2.97 -10.72
C GLN A 106 6.18 -2.44 -11.63
N ASN A 107 5.88 -3.18 -12.70
CA ASN A 107 4.80 -2.83 -13.63
C ASN A 107 3.43 -2.81 -12.94
N ILE A 108 3.13 -3.79 -12.09
CA ILE A 108 1.88 -3.81 -11.30
C ILE A 108 1.83 -2.60 -10.37
N MET A 109 2.89 -2.36 -9.61
CA MET A 109 2.94 -1.29 -8.62
C MET A 109 2.79 0.10 -9.24
N GLN A 110 3.30 0.31 -10.47
CA GLN A 110 3.14 1.57 -11.19
C GLN A 110 1.66 1.98 -11.37
N PHE A 111 0.76 1.00 -11.56
CA PHE A 111 -0.66 1.24 -11.79
C PHE A 111 -1.54 0.95 -10.58
N ALA A 112 -1.09 0.09 -9.65
CA ALA A 112 -1.77 -0.21 -8.41
C ALA A 112 -1.82 1.00 -7.47
N ASP A 113 -0.76 1.82 -7.49
CA ASP A 113 -0.65 3.02 -6.67
C ASP A 113 -1.22 4.28 -7.34
N VAL A 114 -2.04 4.13 -8.39
CA VAL A 114 -2.72 5.26 -9.07
C VAL A 114 -3.99 5.67 -8.33
N GLU A 115 -3.90 5.78 -7.01
CA GLU A 115 -4.41 6.95 -6.30
C GLU A 115 -3.22 7.90 -6.14
N MET A 116 -2.96 8.67 -7.20
CA MET A 116 -1.91 9.68 -7.30
C MET A 116 -1.27 10.08 -5.95
N GLU A 117 -0.04 9.62 -5.70
CA GLU A 117 0.94 10.28 -4.79
C GLU A 117 1.33 11.67 -5.39
N THR A 118 0.34 12.50 -5.75
CA THR A 118 0.55 13.90 -6.17
C THR A 118 0.68 14.84 -4.99
N GLU A 119 0.26 14.41 -3.80
CA GLU A 119 0.47 15.18 -2.58
C GLU A 119 1.89 14.90 -2.07
N LEU A 120 2.65 15.96 -1.82
CA LEU A 120 3.94 15.83 -1.13
C LEU A 120 3.67 15.37 0.31
N PRO A 121 4.47 14.44 0.87
CA PRO A 121 4.31 14.07 2.26
C PRO A 121 4.55 15.27 3.17
N ILE A 122 3.81 15.31 4.28
CA ILE A 122 3.97 16.31 5.34
C ILE A 122 5.36 16.19 5.95
N VAL A 123 5.83 14.96 6.13
CA VAL A 123 7.17 14.64 6.65
C VAL A 123 7.59 13.25 6.20
N LEU A 124 8.90 13.07 6.02
CA LEU A 124 9.55 11.78 5.80
C LEU A 124 10.43 11.46 7.02
N LEU A 125 10.15 10.33 7.68
CA LEU A 125 10.96 9.79 8.78
C LEU A 125 11.79 8.62 8.24
N THR A 126 13.10 8.78 8.12
CA THR A 126 13.95 7.78 7.48
C THR A 126 14.50 6.74 8.45
N GLY A 127 14.52 5.48 8.03
CA GLY A 127 15.22 4.39 8.70
C GLY A 127 14.69 4.04 10.09
N MET A 128 13.40 4.27 10.36
CA MET A 128 12.78 4.10 11.67
C MET A 128 12.85 2.63 12.11
N PRO A 129 13.48 2.33 13.27
CA PRO A 129 13.60 0.98 13.79
C PRO A 129 12.26 0.44 14.30
N CYS A 130 11.81 -0.67 13.71
CA CYS A 130 10.57 -1.34 14.07
C CYS A 130 10.87 -2.76 14.60
N GLN A 131 10.38 -3.04 15.81
CA GLN A 131 10.46 -4.36 16.43
C GLN A 131 9.35 -5.29 15.93
N THR A 132 8.20 -4.76 15.54
CA THR A 132 7.07 -5.55 15.05
C THR A 132 6.25 -4.73 14.06
N PRO A 133 6.11 -5.15 12.79
CA PRO A 133 6.91 -6.17 12.11
C PRO A 133 8.41 -5.83 12.16
N ARG A 134 9.27 -6.84 12.32
CA ARG A 134 10.71 -6.61 12.51
C ARG A 134 11.32 -6.03 11.23
N GLY A 135 11.91 -4.84 11.31
CA GLY A 135 12.53 -4.19 10.16
C GLY A 135 12.95 -2.75 10.44
N ARG A 136 13.38 -2.09 9.36
CA ARG A 136 13.53 -0.63 9.31
C ARG A 136 12.61 -0.13 8.19
N TYR A 137 11.92 0.96 8.47
CA TYR A 137 10.96 1.55 7.55
C TYR A 137 11.23 3.05 7.38
N ASP A 138 11.16 3.51 6.14
CA ASP A 138 10.97 4.92 5.84
C ASP A 138 9.46 5.22 5.93
N ILE A 139 9.08 6.22 6.70
CA ILE A 139 7.67 6.55 6.95
C ILE A 139 7.36 7.91 6.34
N LYS A 140 6.52 7.92 5.31
CA LYS A 140 5.90 9.12 4.78
C LYS A 140 4.58 9.37 5.49
N VAL A 141 4.39 10.58 6.00
CA VAL A 141 3.13 10.98 6.66
C VAL A 141 2.31 11.85 5.71
N PHE A 142 1.08 11.43 5.44
CA PHE A 142 0.10 12.18 4.64
C PHE A 142 -1.10 12.60 5.50
N PRO A 143 -1.94 13.53 5.03
CA PRO A 143 -3.11 13.98 5.78
C PRO A 143 -4.10 12.86 6.16
N THR A 144 -4.21 11.81 5.34
CA THR A 144 -5.22 10.75 5.48
C THR A 144 -4.64 9.37 5.75
N PHE A 145 -3.36 9.13 5.48
CA PHE A 145 -2.70 7.85 5.66
C PHE A 145 -1.20 8.00 5.97
N LEU A 146 -0.60 6.90 6.39
CA LEU A 146 0.83 6.73 6.59
C LEU A 146 1.32 5.70 5.56
N SER A 147 2.41 6.00 4.86
CA SER A 147 3.08 5.05 3.97
C SER A 147 4.39 4.60 4.61
N PHE A 148 4.50 3.30 4.82
CA PHE A 148 5.67 2.63 5.39
C PHE A 148 6.37 1.93 4.25
N HIS A 149 7.57 2.37 3.92
CA HIS A 149 8.41 1.75 2.91
C HIS A 149 9.52 0.96 3.57
N GLY A 150 9.56 -0.34 3.33
CA GLY A 150 10.55 -1.25 3.90
C GLY A 150 11.37 -1.94 2.82
N LYS A 151 12.43 -2.65 3.21
CA LYS A 151 13.25 -3.40 2.23
C LYS A 151 12.45 -4.48 1.47
N SER A 152 11.48 -5.10 2.14
CA SER A 152 10.75 -6.26 1.61
C SER A 152 9.25 -6.07 1.58
N TYR A 153 8.71 -5.17 2.40
CA TYR A 153 7.28 -4.98 2.56
C TYR A 153 6.98 -3.51 2.72
N ASP A 154 5.97 -3.08 2.00
CA ASP A 154 5.43 -1.74 2.05
C ASP A 154 4.00 -1.79 2.60
N TYR A 155 3.62 -0.81 3.40
CA TYR A 155 2.29 -0.74 4.00
C TYR A 155 1.71 0.67 3.85
N LYS A 156 0.48 0.75 3.34
CA LYS A 156 -0.35 1.95 3.39
C LYS A 156 -1.37 1.80 4.51
N ILE A 157 -1.24 2.60 5.57
CA ILE A 157 -2.08 2.55 6.77
C ILE A 157 -2.94 3.80 6.82
N LEU A 158 -4.26 3.67 6.67
CA LEU A 158 -5.18 4.78 6.83
C LEU A 158 -5.16 5.30 8.27
N ASN A 159 -5.18 6.62 8.45
CA ASN A 159 -5.19 7.25 9.78
C ASN A 159 -6.38 6.74 10.63
N LYS A 160 -7.52 6.47 9.99
CA LYS A 160 -8.72 5.91 10.62
C LYS A 160 -8.55 4.48 11.16
N SER A 161 -7.62 3.70 10.60
CA SER A 161 -7.37 2.33 11.04
C SER A 161 -6.56 2.29 12.33
N VAL A 162 -5.84 3.36 12.66
CA VAL A 162 -5.13 3.46 13.93
C VAL A 162 -6.13 3.79 15.02
N THR A 163 -6.17 2.98 16.07
CA THR A 163 -7.18 3.10 17.13
C THR A 163 -6.60 3.50 18.48
N ARG A 164 -5.34 3.16 18.77
CA ARG A 164 -4.65 3.52 20.01
C ARG A 164 -3.16 3.75 19.78
N LEU A 165 -2.59 4.67 20.56
CA LEU A 165 -1.18 4.97 20.61
C LEU A 165 -0.70 4.82 22.06
N PHE A 166 0.44 4.17 22.27
CA PHE A 166 1.07 4.01 23.58
C PHE A 166 2.54 4.40 23.51
N LEU A 167 3.01 5.13 24.51
CA LEU A 167 4.42 5.42 24.72
C LEU A 167 4.85 4.78 26.04
N LEU A 168 5.82 3.87 26.00
CA LEU A 168 6.21 3.04 27.13
C LEU A 168 7.73 3.12 27.33
N PRO A 169 8.23 3.43 28.53
CA PRO A 169 9.65 3.32 28.82
C PRO A 169 10.07 1.83 28.90
N HIS A 170 11.22 1.49 28.32
CA HIS A 170 11.81 0.17 28.53
C HIS A 170 12.37 0.06 29.96
N LYS A 171 12.47 -1.17 30.48
CA LYS A 171 12.90 -1.45 31.86
C LYS A 171 14.30 -0.91 32.21
N ASP A 172 15.17 -0.75 31.21
CA ASP A 172 16.52 -0.20 31.38
C ASP A 172 16.54 1.34 31.41
N ASN A 173 15.40 1.98 31.16
CA ASN A 173 15.22 3.43 31.07
C ASN A 173 16.10 4.15 30.02
N ARG A 174 16.70 3.40 29.09
CA ARG A 174 17.54 3.92 27.99
C ARG A 174 16.80 3.96 26.67
N ARG A 175 15.70 3.23 26.56
CA ARG A 175 14.88 3.13 25.34
C ARG A 175 13.42 3.45 25.62
N MET A 176 12.74 3.92 24.58
CA MET A 176 11.31 4.18 24.58
C MET A 176 10.67 3.32 23.50
N TYR A 177 9.61 2.60 23.84
CA TYR A 177 8.75 1.94 22.87
C TYR A 177 7.57 2.82 22.53
N PHE A 178 7.31 2.94 21.23
CA PHE A 178 6.09 3.54 20.72
C PHE A 178 5.25 2.46 20.04
N VAL A 179 4.07 2.19 20.57
CA VAL A 179 3.18 1.12 20.12
C VAL A 179 1.94 1.73 19.48
N MET A 180 1.67 1.35 18.24
CA MET A 180 0.51 1.76 17.47
C MET A 180 -0.40 0.56 17.24
N HIS A 181 -1.63 0.61 17.75
CA HIS A 181 -2.65 -0.40 17.51
C HIS A 181 -3.45 -0.06 16.25
N ILE A 182 -3.51 -1.00 15.31
CA ILE A 182 -4.16 -0.86 14.01
C ILE A 182 -5.26 -1.91 13.86
N ASN A 183 -6.43 -1.45 13.45
CA ASN A 183 -7.57 -2.28 13.10
C ASN A 183 -8.20 -1.76 11.79
N PRO A 184 -8.23 -2.55 10.70
CA PRO A 184 -7.79 -3.94 10.60
C PRO A 184 -6.26 -4.09 10.69
N PRO A 185 -5.75 -5.27 11.13
CA PRO A 185 -4.31 -5.51 11.21
C PRO A 185 -3.67 -5.51 9.82
N ILE A 186 -2.43 -5.01 9.72
CA ILE A 186 -1.62 -5.15 8.50
C ILE A 186 -1.20 -6.61 8.32
N ARG A 187 -0.99 -7.04 7.08
CA ARG A 187 -0.60 -8.42 6.76
C ARG A 187 0.77 -8.48 6.14
N GLN A 188 1.50 -9.53 6.49
CA GLN A 188 2.76 -9.89 5.86
C GLN A 188 2.69 -11.38 5.53
N GLY A 189 2.27 -11.68 4.29
CA GLY A 189 1.84 -13.03 3.93
C GLY A 189 0.70 -13.51 4.84
N GLN A 190 0.89 -14.65 5.51
CA GLN A 190 -0.13 -15.23 6.39
C GLN A 190 -0.23 -14.54 7.77
N THR A 191 0.81 -13.81 8.19
CA THR A 191 0.87 -13.22 9.53
C THR A 191 0.15 -11.88 9.56
N ARG A 192 -0.64 -11.65 10.61
CA ARG A 192 -1.36 -10.40 10.86
C ARG A 192 -0.73 -9.65 12.03
N TYR A 193 -0.45 -8.37 11.85
CA TYR A 193 0.05 -7.48 12.90
C TYR A 193 -0.99 -6.43 13.25
N SER A 194 -1.64 -6.62 14.40
CA SER A 194 -2.52 -5.61 15.01
C SER A 194 -1.74 -4.49 15.69
N TYR A 195 -0.44 -4.70 15.94
CA TYR A 195 0.41 -3.73 16.63
C TYR A 195 1.68 -3.48 15.83
N ILE A 196 1.99 -2.20 15.63
CA ILE A 196 3.30 -1.75 15.15
C ILE A 196 4.08 -1.23 16.35
N VAL A 197 5.31 -1.69 16.53
CA VAL A 197 6.15 -1.37 17.69
C VAL A 197 7.45 -0.76 17.22
N PHE A 198 7.64 0.53 17.48
CA PHE A 198 8.91 1.22 17.28
C PHE A 198 9.74 1.23 18.55
N GLU A 199 11.06 1.28 18.39
CA GLU A 199 12.02 1.36 19.50
C GLU A 199 12.97 2.54 19.29
N PHE A 200 12.94 3.50 20.20
CA PHE A 200 13.78 4.68 20.15
C PHE A 200 14.82 4.69 21.27
N VAL A 201 16.00 5.26 21.00
CA VAL A 201 16.96 5.59 22.05
C VAL A 201 16.50 6.87 22.73
N LYS A 202 16.45 6.88 24.07
CA LYS A 202 15.82 7.97 24.83
C LYS A 202 16.52 9.31 24.65
N ASP A 203 17.85 9.30 24.48
CA ASP A 203 18.66 10.51 24.34
C ASP A 203 18.88 10.95 22.89
N GLU A 204 18.27 10.24 21.92
CA GLU A 204 18.37 10.59 20.50
C GLU A 204 17.55 11.84 20.21
N LYS A 205 18.23 12.88 19.68
CA LYS A 205 17.61 14.14 19.30
C LYS A 205 17.49 14.24 17.79
N ALA A 206 16.44 14.90 17.33
CA ALA A 206 16.20 15.17 15.92
C ALA A 206 15.65 16.58 15.73
N GLU A 207 15.84 17.09 14.52
CA GLU A 207 15.22 18.30 14.00
C GLU A 207 14.48 17.93 12.71
N ILE A 208 13.19 18.23 12.67
CA ILE A 208 12.29 17.84 11.59
C ILE A 208 11.48 19.07 11.17
N GLU A 209 11.60 19.46 9.90
CA GLU A 209 10.76 20.47 9.26
C GLU A 209 9.57 19.80 8.57
N LEU A 210 8.36 20.31 8.85
CA LEU A 210 7.13 19.88 8.21
C LEU A 210 6.89 20.67 6.92
N ASN A 211 6.50 19.93 5.88
CA ASN A 211 6.06 20.47 4.61
C ASN A 211 4.60 20.92 4.69
N LEU A 212 4.34 21.94 5.53
CA LEU A 212 3.03 22.58 5.71
C LEU A 212 3.17 24.10 5.63
N THR A 213 2.16 24.74 5.05
CA THR A 213 2.06 26.21 5.06
C THR A 213 1.51 26.71 6.40
N GLU A 214 1.79 27.97 6.74
CA GLU A 214 1.25 28.60 7.96
C GLU A 214 -0.29 28.59 7.99
N GLU A 215 -0.91 28.72 6.83
CA GLU A 215 -2.37 28.64 6.68
C GLU A 215 -2.91 27.25 7.02
N GLN A 216 -2.27 26.18 6.53
CA GLN A 216 -2.64 24.80 6.86
C GLN A 216 -2.46 24.50 8.35
N LEU A 217 -1.37 24.97 8.95
CA LEU A 217 -1.12 24.83 10.40
C LEU A 217 -2.24 25.47 11.23
N LYS A 218 -2.68 26.67 10.84
CA LYS A 218 -3.73 27.41 11.54
C LYS A 218 -5.12 26.83 11.33
N THR A 219 -5.46 26.49 10.09
CA THR A 219 -6.82 26.08 9.71
C THR A 219 -7.07 24.60 9.98
N GLN A 220 -6.26 23.71 9.40
CA GLN A 220 -6.46 22.26 9.45
C GLN A 220 -6.00 21.69 10.80
N TYR A 221 -4.83 22.10 11.28
CA TYR A 221 -4.21 21.52 12.47
C TYR A 221 -4.39 22.36 13.75
N LYS A 222 -5.06 23.51 13.65
CA LYS A 222 -5.39 24.41 14.78
C LYS A 222 -4.18 24.72 15.67
N ASN A 223 -3.00 24.90 15.07
CA ASN A 223 -1.73 25.14 15.75
C ASN A 223 -1.35 24.09 16.81
N ARG A 224 -1.81 22.84 16.66
CA ARG A 224 -1.41 21.74 17.55
C ARG A 224 0.02 21.25 17.31
N ILE A 225 0.63 21.68 16.22
CA ILE A 225 1.97 21.32 15.81
C ILE A 225 2.68 22.53 15.21
N GLU A 226 3.98 22.65 15.48
CA GLU A 226 4.84 23.68 14.89
C GLU A 226 5.43 23.18 13.57
N LYS A 227 5.81 24.12 12.70
CA LYS A 227 6.47 23.78 11.42
C LYS A 227 7.81 23.08 11.64
N ASN A 228 8.61 23.55 12.60
CA ASN A 228 9.92 23.00 12.93
C ASN A 228 9.85 22.35 14.31
N LEU A 229 10.14 21.05 14.36
CA LEU A 229 10.11 20.25 15.58
C LEU A 229 11.54 19.90 15.98
N VAL A 230 11.94 20.31 17.17
CA VAL A 230 13.27 20.04 17.74
C VAL A 230 13.09 19.44 19.12
N GLY A 231 13.79 18.32 19.38
CA GLY A 231 13.64 17.61 20.65
C GLY A 231 14.09 16.16 20.55
N TYR A 232 13.64 15.34 21.50
CA TYR A 232 13.90 13.90 21.46
C TYR A 232 13.06 13.24 20.36
N LEU A 233 13.68 12.34 19.58
CA LEU A 233 13.04 11.72 18.42
C LEU A 233 11.71 11.05 18.79
N TYR A 234 11.67 10.32 19.90
CA TYR A 234 10.46 9.64 20.35
C TYR A 234 9.32 10.62 20.68
N GLU A 235 9.61 11.79 21.24
CA GLU A 235 8.60 12.82 21.55
C GLU A 235 8.07 13.45 20.27
N ILE A 236 8.97 13.73 19.32
CA ILE A 236 8.60 14.29 18.02
C ILE A 236 7.67 13.31 17.28
N VAL A 237 8.06 12.03 17.18
CA VAL A 237 7.25 11.00 16.49
C VAL A 237 5.89 10.83 17.16
N VAL A 238 5.82 10.79 18.49
CA VAL A 238 4.55 10.69 19.21
C VAL A 238 3.66 11.91 18.94
N LYS A 239 4.24 13.12 18.94
CA LYS A 239 3.51 14.36 18.64
C LYS A 239 2.96 14.35 17.21
N LEU A 240 3.78 13.97 16.24
CA LEU A 240 3.39 13.82 14.83
C LEU A 240 2.19 12.88 14.70
N PHE A 241 2.33 11.65 15.19
CA PHE A 241 1.29 10.62 15.05
C PHE A 241 0.01 11.03 15.78
N ARG A 242 0.10 11.59 16.99
CA ARG A 242 -1.10 12.06 17.71
C ARG A 242 -1.86 13.12 16.93
N VAL A 243 -1.17 14.06 16.29
CA VAL A 243 -1.79 15.16 15.52
C VAL A 243 -2.38 14.64 14.21
N PHE A 244 -1.62 13.89 13.41
CA PHE A 244 -2.05 13.48 12.06
C PHE A 244 -3.02 12.31 12.05
N VAL A 245 -2.87 11.37 13.00
CA VAL A 245 -3.83 10.27 13.16
C VAL A 245 -5.14 10.78 13.80
N GLY A 246 -5.09 11.88 14.54
CA GLY A 246 -6.28 12.50 15.15
C GLY A 246 -6.78 11.79 16.41
N ILE A 247 -5.95 10.94 17.03
CA ILE A 247 -6.26 10.30 18.31
C ILE A 247 -5.99 11.29 19.44
N LYS A 248 -7.00 11.48 20.31
CA LYS A 248 -6.91 12.36 21.48
C LYS A 248 -6.00 11.79 22.55
#